data_AF-A0A532TNJ2-F1
#
_entry.id   AF-A0A532TNJ2-F1
#
_cell.length_a   1.000
_cell.length_b   1.000
_cell.length_c   1.000
_cell.angle_alpha   90.00
_cell.angle_beta   90.00
_cell.angle_gamma   90.00
#
_symmetry.space_group_name_H-M   'P 1'
#
loop_
_entity.id
_entity.type
_entity.pdbx_description
1 polymer ?
#
loop_
_entity_poly.entity_id
_entity_poly.type
_entity_poly.pdbx_seq_one_letter_code
_entity_poly.pdbx_strand_id
1 'polypeptide(L)'
;MLHNIFLFKGKKIRDLEDLNIYCYPNEIVSINDKLLVNNIVKRHDKEEICQQTNSNHFKIAEPIAQFISDLNIYSCCINGKIIIGLIFDNEDNPYDYKVIFKELLSELLNNGNGYSFDDETEVDNFLISMFIDIRRFGDEVIEKPLEMEYYYQRETFFKIFLFGIDEVGKSSLVRRLKTGEFNDNYFTPTRKFNIEYIPVEEKGLFAVWDMPGQKAFRSKWLKGLQDSNIIIYMIDVANQRRFEESRNEFWNVLNKNELNDIPLLIVGNKTDLIKLSKENFAEQIQNLEEELSTFYNFNKMKKRKWNFLFTSVKTNFNIDSVIPAIFDLLSS
;
A
#
# COMPACT_ATOMS: atom_id res chain seq x y z
N MET A 1 -3.18 -15.51 8.00
CA MET A 1 -3.57 -14.34 7.17
C MET A 1 -5.04 -13.97 7.39
N LEU A 2 -5.43 -12.69 7.22
CA LEU A 2 -6.84 -12.26 7.25
C LEU A 2 -7.63 -12.98 6.14
N HIS A 3 -8.60 -13.80 6.54
CA HIS A 3 -9.46 -14.60 5.67
C HIS A 3 -10.67 -13.78 5.20
N ASN A 4 -11.43 -13.23 6.16
CA ASN A 4 -12.68 -12.50 5.90
C ASN A 4 -12.90 -11.36 6.89
N ILE A 5 -13.77 -10.42 6.50
CA ILE A 5 -14.44 -9.48 7.40
C ILE A 5 -15.95 -9.71 7.34
N PHE A 6 -16.63 -9.58 8.48
CA PHE A 6 -18.09 -9.73 8.58
C PHE A 6 -18.72 -8.59 9.37
N LEU A 7 -20.02 -8.37 9.13
CA LEU A 7 -20.86 -7.45 9.89
C LEU A 7 -22.25 -8.03 10.11
N PHE A 8 -22.74 -7.94 11.35
CA PHE A 8 -24.08 -8.32 11.77
C PHE A 8 -24.87 -7.07 12.17
N LYS A 9 -26.07 -6.89 11.58
CA LYS A 9 -26.99 -5.76 11.85
C LYS A 9 -28.38 -6.30 12.18
N GLY A 10 -29.00 -5.87 13.29
CA GLY A 10 -30.38 -6.26 13.61
C GLY A 10 -31.03 -5.44 14.73
N LYS A 11 -32.37 -5.53 14.85
CA LYS A 11 -33.16 -4.76 15.84
C LYS A 11 -32.87 -5.18 17.28
N LYS A 12 -32.55 -6.46 17.48
CA LYS A 12 -32.07 -7.05 18.73
C LYS A 12 -31.02 -8.09 18.36
N ILE A 13 -29.78 -7.87 18.78
CA ILE A 13 -28.65 -8.78 18.50
C ILE A 13 -28.96 -10.22 18.97
N ARG A 14 -29.86 -10.38 19.96
CA ARG A 14 -30.32 -11.66 20.52
C ARG A 14 -31.28 -12.46 19.62
N ASP A 15 -31.94 -11.80 18.67
CA ASP A 15 -32.92 -12.44 17.77
C ASP A 15 -32.22 -12.79 16.45
N LEU A 16 -31.63 -13.99 16.41
CA LEU A 16 -30.84 -14.50 15.27
C LEU A 16 -31.65 -14.58 13.95
N GLU A 17 -32.97 -14.53 14.01
CA GLU A 17 -33.86 -14.62 12.85
C GLU A 17 -33.99 -13.28 12.09
N ASP A 18 -33.64 -12.16 12.74
CA ASP A 18 -33.78 -10.79 12.20
C ASP A 18 -32.41 -10.10 11.98
N LEU A 19 -31.31 -10.88 11.88
CA LEU A 19 -29.96 -10.37 11.63
C LEU A 19 -29.66 -10.33 10.13
N ASN A 20 -29.36 -9.13 9.62
CA ASN A 20 -28.70 -8.96 8.34
C ASN A 20 -27.20 -9.27 8.52
N ILE A 21 -26.67 -10.16 7.68
CA ILE A 21 -25.28 -10.62 7.73
C ILE A 21 -24.61 -10.21 6.43
N TYR A 22 -23.50 -9.50 6.55
CA TYR A 22 -22.66 -9.04 5.44
C TYR A 22 -21.25 -9.62 5.61
N CYS A 23 -20.60 -9.98 4.50
CA CYS A 23 -19.27 -10.59 4.53
C CYS A 23 -18.49 -10.33 3.24
N TYR A 24 -17.17 -10.21 3.35
CA TYR A 24 -16.24 -10.01 2.23
C TYR A 24 -14.89 -10.71 2.52
N PRO A 25 -14.16 -11.25 1.51
CA PRO A 25 -14.43 -11.25 0.06
C PRO A 25 -15.39 -12.33 -0.42
N ASN A 26 -15.46 -13.44 0.31
CA ASN A 26 -16.40 -14.52 0.02
C ASN A 26 -17.56 -14.44 1.00
N GLU A 27 -18.76 -14.83 0.56
CA GLU A 27 -19.76 -15.30 1.53
C GLU A 27 -19.11 -16.42 2.33
N ILE A 28 -19.07 -16.30 3.65
CA ILE A 28 -18.62 -17.42 4.48
C ILE A 28 -19.67 -18.50 4.33
N VAL A 29 -19.39 -19.45 3.44
CA VAL A 29 -20.11 -20.69 3.32
C VAL A 29 -20.10 -21.32 4.71
N SER A 30 -21.25 -21.23 5.39
CA SER A 30 -21.59 -21.69 6.75
C SER A 30 -21.77 -20.65 7.88
N ILE A 31 -21.80 -19.33 7.68
CA ILE A 31 -22.30 -18.42 8.76
C ILE A 31 -23.85 -18.45 8.92
N ASN A 32 -24.56 -19.22 8.09
CA ASN A 32 -25.89 -19.72 8.47
C ASN A 32 -25.84 -20.79 9.57
N ASP A 33 -24.66 -21.19 10.03
CA ASP A 33 -24.51 -21.93 11.27
C ASP A 33 -24.87 -20.99 12.43
N LYS A 34 -26.16 -21.02 12.80
CA LYS A 34 -26.72 -20.29 13.93
C LYS A 34 -25.85 -20.45 15.19
N LEU A 35 -25.07 -21.54 15.31
CA LEU A 35 -24.17 -21.78 16.44
C LEU A 35 -22.97 -20.82 16.47
N LEU A 36 -22.34 -20.55 15.32
CA LEU A 36 -21.21 -19.63 15.20
C LEU A 36 -21.65 -18.19 15.51
N VAL A 37 -22.72 -17.71 14.85
CA VAL A 37 -23.27 -16.37 15.07
C VAL A 37 -23.69 -16.17 16.52
N ASN A 38 -24.38 -17.16 17.10
CA ASN A 38 -24.79 -17.11 18.51
C ASN A 38 -23.60 -17.03 19.47
N ASN A 39 -22.53 -17.76 19.21
CA ASN A 39 -21.33 -17.71 20.05
C ASN A 39 -20.65 -16.34 19.99
N ILE A 40 -20.54 -15.74 18.79
CA ILE A 40 -20.00 -14.39 18.62
C ILE A 40 -20.86 -13.38 19.38
N VAL A 41 -22.19 -13.40 19.19
CA VAL A 41 -23.16 -12.49 19.81
C VAL A 41 -23.12 -12.57 21.35
N LYS A 42 -23.14 -13.78 21.91
CA LYS A 42 -23.15 -14.01 23.38
C LYS A 42 -21.96 -13.36 24.08
N ARG A 43 -20.84 -13.19 23.40
CA ARG A 43 -19.64 -12.60 23.99
C ARG A 43 -19.74 -11.09 24.13
N HIS A 44 -20.46 -10.45 23.21
CA HIS A 44 -20.75 -9.00 23.19
C HIS A 44 -21.96 -8.63 24.07
N ASP A 45 -22.88 -9.56 24.34
CA ASP A 45 -24.02 -9.37 25.26
C ASP A 45 -23.61 -9.03 26.71
N LYS A 46 -22.35 -9.27 27.08
CA LYS A 46 -21.80 -8.96 28.42
C LYS A 46 -21.19 -7.56 28.51
N GLU A 47 -21.05 -6.85 27.39
CA GLU A 47 -20.54 -5.48 27.37
C GLU A 47 -21.71 -4.48 27.35
N GLU A 48 -21.93 -3.80 28.48
CA GLU A 48 -22.87 -2.68 28.54
C GLU A 48 -22.25 -1.45 27.86
N ILE A 49 -22.44 -1.30 26.56
CA ILE A 49 -22.20 -0.01 25.90
C ILE A 49 -23.44 0.86 26.15
N CYS A 50 -23.29 1.89 26.98
CA CYS A 50 -24.36 2.82 27.33
C CYS A 50 -25.13 3.32 26.10
N GLN A 51 -26.46 3.15 26.15
CA GLN A 51 -27.41 3.65 25.15
C GLN A 51 -27.29 5.17 24.98
N GLN A 52 -27.30 5.59 23.71
CA GLN A 52 -27.52 6.93 23.17
C GLN A 52 -27.10 8.14 24.03
N THR A 53 -25.96 8.73 23.66
CA THR A 53 -25.74 10.17 23.83
C THR A 53 -25.98 10.82 22.47
N ASN A 54 -26.57 12.02 22.42
CA ASN A 54 -26.91 12.81 21.22
C ASN A 54 -25.67 13.26 20.41
N SER A 55 -24.79 12.34 20.04
CA SER A 55 -23.60 12.59 19.23
C SER A 55 -23.71 11.86 17.89
N ASN A 56 -23.44 12.55 16.79
CA ASN A 56 -23.33 11.99 15.44
C ASN A 56 -22.14 11.01 15.25
N HIS A 57 -21.53 10.55 16.34
CA HIS A 57 -20.35 9.67 16.32
C HIS A 57 -20.72 8.27 16.79
N PHE A 58 -20.22 7.28 16.05
CA PHE A 58 -20.28 5.87 16.40
C PHE A 58 -19.38 5.56 17.59
N LYS A 59 -19.96 4.96 18.63
CA LYS A 59 -19.24 4.37 19.76
C LYS A 59 -18.80 2.96 19.41
N ILE A 60 -17.51 2.70 19.53
CA ILE A 60 -16.89 1.40 19.19
C ILE A 60 -16.35 0.80 20.50
N ALA A 61 -16.80 -0.41 20.85
CA ALA A 61 -16.30 -1.16 22.01
C ALA A 61 -14.85 -1.65 21.80
N GLU A 62 -14.24 -2.12 22.88
CA GLU A 62 -12.97 -2.84 22.76
C GLU A 62 -13.19 -4.15 21.98
N PRO A 63 -12.35 -4.47 20.98
CA PRO A 63 -12.50 -5.72 20.28
C PRO A 63 -12.12 -6.94 21.14
N ILE A 64 -12.86 -8.03 20.96
CA ILE A 64 -12.76 -9.28 21.68
C ILE A 64 -12.29 -10.37 20.72
N ALA A 65 -11.23 -11.09 21.12
CA ALA A 65 -10.77 -12.30 20.44
C ALA A 65 -11.57 -13.52 20.90
N GLN A 66 -11.96 -14.37 19.95
CA GLN A 66 -12.68 -15.62 20.16
C GLN A 66 -12.12 -16.69 19.22
N PHE A 67 -11.93 -17.89 19.74
CA PHE A 67 -11.60 -19.07 18.93
C PHE A 67 -12.85 -19.95 18.86
N ILE A 68 -13.49 -20.01 17.69
CA ILE A 68 -14.78 -20.71 17.51
C ILE A 68 -14.70 -21.56 16.24
N SER A 69 -14.99 -22.85 16.34
CA SER A 69 -15.04 -23.78 15.20
C SER A 69 -13.78 -23.71 14.32
N ASP A 70 -12.61 -23.71 14.96
CA ASP A 70 -11.30 -23.56 14.30
C ASP A 70 -11.14 -22.26 13.49
N LEU A 71 -11.82 -21.19 13.91
CA LEU A 71 -11.62 -19.85 13.36
C LEU A 71 -11.16 -18.90 14.45
N ASN A 72 -10.10 -18.15 14.16
CA ASN A 72 -9.65 -17.02 14.95
C ASN A 72 -10.50 -15.80 14.60
N ILE A 73 -11.35 -15.35 15.52
CA ILE A 73 -12.30 -14.26 15.31
C ILE A 73 -11.95 -13.07 16.20
N TYR A 74 -11.90 -11.88 15.62
CA TYR A 74 -11.66 -10.64 16.36
C TYR A 74 -12.76 -9.63 16.05
N SER A 75 -13.62 -9.36 17.02
CA SER A 75 -14.87 -8.63 16.78
C SER A 75 -15.13 -7.57 17.83
N CYS A 76 -15.79 -6.48 17.46
CA CYS A 76 -16.22 -5.43 18.39
C CYS A 76 -17.67 -5.05 18.12
N CYS A 77 -18.33 -4.52 19.15
CA CYS A 77 -19.67 -3.96 19.02
C CYS A 77 -19.62 -2.45 18.73
N ILE A 78 -20.50 -1.99 17.84
CA ILE A 78 -20.69 -0.60 17.48
C ILE A 78 -22.10 -0.17 17.91
N ASN A 79 -22.17 0.91 18.69
CA ASN A 79 -23.41 1.49 19.23
C ASN A 79 -24.34 0.49 19.97
N GLY A 80 -23.81 -0.66 20.41
CA GLY A 80 -24.61 -1.72 21.04
C GLY A 80 -25.57 -2.44 20.10
N LYS A 81 -25.46 -2.25 18.77
CA LYS A 81 -26.44 -2.77 17.78
C LYS A 81 -25.82 -3.48 16.59
N ILE A 82 -24.57 -3.18 16.30
CA ILE A 82 -23.84 -3.74 15.15
C ILE A 82 -22.64 -4.49 15.71
N ILE A 83 -22.36 -5.68 15.18
CA ILE A 83 -21.11 -6.40 15.47
C ILE A 83 -20.34 -6.46 14.16
N ILE A 84 -19.09 -6.02 14.19
CA ILE A 84 -18.16 -6.19 13.07
C ILE A 84 -16.98 -7.04 13.55
N GLY A 85 -16.47 -7.91 12.69
CA GLY A 85 -15.29 -8.70 13.05
C GLY A 85 -14.49 -9.19 11.88
N LEU A 86 -13.25 -9.56 12.21
CA LEU A 86 -12.23 -10.14 11.36
C LEU A 86 -12.16 -11.63 11.63
N ILE A 87 -11.90 -12.40 10.58
CA ILE A 87 -11.64 -13.84 10.66
C ILE A 87 -10.28 -14.10 10.05
N PHE A 88 -9.45 -14.85 10.75
CA PHE A 88 -8.10 -15.20 10.33
C PHE A 88 -8.00 -16.70 10.07
N ASP A 89 -7.24 -17.06 9.04
CA ASP A 89 -6.80 -18.44 8.82
C ASP A 89 -5.83 -18.83 9.95
N ASN A 90 -6.07 -19.96 10.60
CA ASN A 90 -5.40 -20.37 11.85
C ASN A 90 -3.88 -20.32 11.74
N GLU A 91 -3.29 -19.29 12.35
CA GLU A 91 -1.89 -19.13 12.81
C GLU A 91 -1.65 -17.68 13.27
N ASP A 92 -2.43 -16.71 12.76
CA ASP A 92 -2.30 -15.29 13.16
C ASP A 92 -2.84 -15.01 14.57
N ASN A 93 -2.12 -14.19 15.33
CA ASN A 93 -2.60 -13.65 16.60
C ASN A 93 -3.50 -12.41 16.34
N PRO A 94 -4.81 -12.47 16.66
CA PRO A 94 -5.71 -11.38 16.34
C PRO A 94 -5.43 -10.07 17.11
N TYR A 95 -4.70 -10.15 18.23
CA TYR A 95 -4.31 -8.96 18.99
C TYR A 95 -3.30 -8.08 18.26
N ASP A 96 -2.57 -8.61 17.29
CA ASP A 96 -1.60 -7.84 16.49
C ASP A 96 -2.31 -6.80 15.61
N TYR A 97 -3.59 -7.04 15.30
CA TYR A 97 -4.45 -6.14 14.53
C TYR A 97 -5.23 -5.15 15.42
N LYS A 98 -5.07 -5.16 16.75
CA LYS A 98 -5.88 -4.37 17.68
C LYS A 98 -5.88 -2.87 17.36
N VAL A 99 -4.70 -2.31 17.16
CA VAL A 99 -4.54 -0.87 16.92
C VAL A 99 -5.14 -0.47 15.58
N ILE A 100 -4.73 -1.16 14.50
CA ILE A 100 -5.19 -0.84 13.15
C ILE A 100 -6.70 -1.02 12.98
N PHE A 101 -7.26 -2.09 13.56
CA PHE A 101 -8.68 -2.38 13.44
C PHE A 101 -9.52 -1.27 14.08
N LYS A 102 -9.14 -0.82 15.28
CA LYS A 102 -9.85 0.25 16.00
C LYS A 102 -9.67 1.62 15.34
N GLU A 103 -8.46 1.93 14.88
CA GLU A 103 -8.18 3.21 14.20
C GLU A 103 -8.95 3.33 12.89
N LEU A 104 -8.95 2.29 12.04
CA LEU A 104 -9.69 2.30 10.77
C LEU A 104 -11.20 2.40 10.99
N LEU A 105 -11.75 1.66 11.97
CA LEU A 105 -13.15 1.77 12.33
C LEU A 105 -13.52 3.20 12.74
N SER A 106 -12.70 3.83 13.57
CA SER A 106 -12.96 5.20 14.00
C SER A 106 -12.80 6.19 12.83
N GLU A 107 -11.81 6.00 11.96
CA GLU A 107 -11.57 6.89 10.82
C GLU A 107 -12.75 6.83 9.83
N LEU A 108 -13.14 5.63 9.41
CA LEU A 108 -14.18 5.45 8.40
C LEU A 108 -15.57 5.83 8.91
N LEU A 109 -15.88 5.55 10.19
CA LEU A 109 -17.20 5.82 10.74
C LEU A 109 -17.37 7.26 11.26
N ASN A 110 -16.30 7.89 11.76
CA ASN A 110 -16.41 9.17 12.48
C ASN A 110 -15.74 10.37 11.81
N ASN A 111 -14.86 10.20 10.81
CA ASN A 111 -14.11 11.32 10.18
C ASN A 111 -14.66 11.77 8.80
N GLY A 112 -15.96 11.64 8.55
CA GLY A 112 -16.60 12.06 7.28
C GLY A 112 -18.04 12.57 7.42
N ASN A 113 -18.74 12.74 6.29
CA ASN A 113 -20.21 12.87 6.29
C ASN A 113 -20.78 11.57 6.85
N GLY A 114 -21.62 11.65 7.88
CA GLY A 114 -22.04 10.49 8.68
C GLY A 114 -22.36 9.25 7.86
N TYR A 115 -21.69 8.15 8.19
CA TYR A 115 -21.84 6.86 7.53
C TYR A 115 -23.20 6.24 7.86
N SER A 116 -23.92 5.68 6.88
CA SER A 116 -25.19 5.01 7.10
C SER A 116 -25.06 3.50 6.96
N PHE A 117 -25.44 2.77 8.00
CA PHE A 117 -25.57 1.32 7.90
C PHE A 117 -26.90 0.89 7.26
N ASP A 118 -27.74 1.82 6.81
CA ASP A 118 -29.05 1.54 6.21
C ASP A 118 -29.00 1.26 4.71
N ASP A 119 -27.92 1.62 4.02
CA ASP A 119 -27.69 1.30 2.62
C ASP A 119 -26.73 0.10 2.50
N GLU A 120 -27.19 -0.99 1.89
CA GLU A 120 -26.39 -2.20 1.69
C GLU A 120 -25.13 -1.94 0.85
N THR A 121 -25.23 -1.04 -0.15
CA THR A 121 -24.10 -0.67 -1.01
C THR A 121 -23.04 0.09 -0.21
N GLU A 122 -23.46 0.94 0.74
CA GLU A 122 -22.50 1.56 1.66
C GLU A 122 -21.81 0.47 2.48
N VAL A 123 -22.57 -0.43 3.12
CA VAL A 123 -22.05 -1.53 3.96
C VAL A 123 -21.01 -2.36 3.22
N ASP A 124 -21.28 -2.76 1.98
CA ASP A 124 -20.34 -3.54 1.17
C ASP A 124 -19.06 -2.75 0.88
N ASN A 125 -19.18 -1.49 0.46
CA ASN A 125 -18.01 -0.63 0.20
C ASN A 125 -17.14 -0.44 1.45
N PHE A 126 -17.77 -0.31 2.62
CA PHE A 126 -17.07 -0.20 3.88
C PHE A 126 -16.33 -1.49 4.25
N LEU A 127 -16.97 -2.65 4.11
CA LEU A 127 -16.32 -3.95 4.35
C LEU A 127 -15.15 -4.18 3.40
N ILE A 128 -15.30 -3.83 2.11
CA ILE A 128 -14.22 -3.91 1.12
C ILE A 128 -13.04 -3.03 1.54
N SER A 129 -13.29 -1.75 1.88
CA SER A 129 -12.23 -0.82 2.27
C SER A 129 -11.49 -1.31 3.53
N MET A 130 -12.24 -1.72 4.55
CA MET A 130 -11.70 -2.27 5.79
C MET A 130 -10.84 -3.51 5.54
N PHE A 131 -11.35 -4.46 4.75
CA PHE A 131 -10.63 -5.69 4.44
C PHE A 131 -9.30 -5.41 3.73
N ILE A 132 -9.31 -4.54 2.72
CA ILE A 132 -8.10 -4.19 1.97
C ILE A 132 -7.05 -3.57 2.89
N ASP A 133 -7.44 -2.59 3.72
CA ASP A 133 -6.51 -1.88 4.58
C ASP A 133 -5.95 -2.76 5.71
N ILE A 134 -6.77 -3.65 6.29
CA ILE A 134 -6.33 -4.57 7.36
C ILE A 134 -5.45 -5.67 6.79
N ARG A 135 -5.81 -6.24 5.64
CA ARG A 135 -4.97 -7.24 4.97
C ARG A 135 -3.62 -6.66 4.61
N ARG A 136 -3.62 -5.46 4.03
CA ARG A 136 -2.40 -4.70 3.75
C ARG A 136 -1.54 -4.47 5.00
N PHE A 137 -2.15 -4.14 6.13
CA PHE A 137 -1.41 -4.02 7.39
C PHE A 137 -0.78 -5.35 7.84
N GLY A 138 -1.51 -6.46 7.71
CA GLY A 138 -0.96 -7.81 7.96
C GLY A 138 0.30 -8.07 7.14
N ASP A 139 0.20 -7.90 5.83
CA ASP A 139 1.29 -8.11 4.88
C ASP A 139 2.48 -7.16 5.14
N GLU A 140 2.22 -5.89 5.49
CA GLU A 140 3.26 -4.86 5.64
C GLU A 140 3.91 -4.79 7.04
N VAL A 141 3.20 -5.19 8.10
CA VAL A 141 3.60 -4.92 9.49
C VAL A 141 3.74 -6.18 10.33
N ILE A 142 2.92 -7.22 10.11
CA ILE A 142 2.91 -8.43 10.95
C ILE A 142 3.74 -9.55 10.33
N GLU A 143 3.67 -9.75 9.02
CA GLU A 143 4.46 -10.79 8.35
C GLU A 143 5.91 -10.34 8.06
N LYS A 144 6.13 -9.03 7.93
CA LYS A 144 7.43 -8.41 7.61
C LYS A 144 8.52 -8.44 8.70
N PRO A 145 8.24 -8.38 10.02
CA PRO A 145 9.28 -8.31 11.06
C PRO A 145 10.13 -9.57 11.15
N LEU A 146 9.57 -10.76 10.90
CA LEU A 146 10.29 -12.04 11.02
C LEU A 146 11.33 -12.23 9.89
N GLU A 147 11.04 -11.75 8.67
CA GLU A 147 12.05 -11.73 7.59
C GLU A 147 13.13 -10.67 7.86
N MET A 148 12.75 -9.51 8.39
CA MET A 148 13.65 -8.38 8.62
C MET A 148 14.71 -8.67 9.69
N GLU A 149 14.36 -9.36 10.78
CA GLU A 149 15.31 -9.73 11.83
C GLU A 149 16.38 -10.72 11.34
N TYR A 150 16.06 -11.54 10.32
CA TYR A 150 16.99 -12.44 9.65
C TYR A 150 17.98 -11.70 8.73
N TYR A 151 17.51 -10.74 7.92
CA TYR A 151 18.37 -9.97 7.01
C TYR A 151 19.31 -8.99 7.74
N TYR A 152 18.84 -8.36 8.83
CA TYR A 152 19.66 -7.42 9.61
C TYR A 152 20.91 -8.06 10.23
N GLN A 153 20.91 -9.37 10.45
CA GLN A 153 22.03 -10.05 11.11
C GLN A 153 23.16 -10.46 10.16
N ARG A 154 22.99 -10.39 8.82
CA ARG A 154 23.98 -10.97 7.89
C ARG A 154 24.27 -10.18 6.60
N GLU A 155 23.50 -9.16 6.24
CA GLU A 155 23.60 -8.55 4.90
C GLU A 155 23.69 -7.01 4.87
N THR A 156 24.32 -6.48 3.81
CA THR A 156 24.40 -5.04 3.54
C THR A 156 23.01 -4.46 3.27
N PHE A 157 22.65 -3.36 3.93
CA PHE A 157 21.33 -2.74 3.80
C PHE A 157 21.41 -1.45 2.97
N PHE A 158 20.52 -1.31 1.97
CA PHE A 158 20.43 -0.11 1.13
C PHE A 158 19.01 0.48 1.14
N LYS A 159 18.89 1.69 1.66
CA LYS A 159 17.68 2.50 1.58
C LYS A 159 17.57 3.15 0.20
N ILE A 160 16.48 2.84 -0.51
CA ILE A 160 16.15 3.39 -1.82
C ILE A 160 14.96 4.32 -1.68
N PHE A 161 15.13 5.59 -2.04
CA PHE A 161 14.03 6.55 -2.07
C PHE A 161 13.41 6.62 -3.47
N LEU A 162 12.21 6.06 -3.64
CA LEU A 162 11.51 6.00 -4.92
C LEU A 162 10.40 7.07 -4.98
N PHE A 163 10.53 8.03 -5.90
CA PHE A 163 9.56 9.10 -6.07
C PHE A 163 9.31 9.48 -7.53
N GLY A 164 8.30 10.31 -7.74
CA GLY A 164 7.75 10.68 -9.03
C GLY A 164 6.26 10.92 -8.91
N ILE A 165 5.66 11.60 -9.89
CA ILE A 165 4.22 11.91 -9.87
C ILE A 165 3.37 10.62 -9.86
N ASP A 166 2.09 10.76 -9.56
CA ASP A 166 1.14 9.64 -9.59
C ASP A 166 1.08 8.98 -10.97
N GLU A 167 0.67 7.71 -10.99
CA GLU A 167 0.49 6.89 -12.20
C GLU A 167 1.75 6.59 -13.03
N VAL A 168 2.95 7.03 -12.66
CA VAL A 168 4.19 6.71 -13.41
C VAL A 168 4.64 5.25 -13.32
N GLY A 169 4.09 4.48 -12.37
CA GLY A 169 4.36 3.04 -12.21
C GLY A 169 5.32 2.67 -11.08
N LYS A 170 5.53 3.53 -10.07
CA LYS A 170 6.44 3.29 -8.93
C LYS A 170 6.13 1.99 -8.18
N SER A 171 4.92 1.87 -7.65
CA SER A 171 4.50 0.67 -6.92
C SER A 171 4.52 -0.59 -7.80
N SER A 172 4.23 -0.46 -9.10
CA SER A 172 4.35 -1.56 -10.05
C SER A 172 5.79 -1.99 -10.27
N LEU A 173 6.75 -1.06 -10.33
CA LEU A 173 8.18 -1.37 -10.41
C LEU A 173 8.64 -2.12 -9.18
N VAL A 174 8.29 -1.62 -7.98
CA VAL A 174 8.65 -2.28 -6.72
C VAL A 174 8.11 -3.71 -6.67
N ARG A 175 6.83 -3.90 -7.01
CA ARG A 175 6.23 -5.24 -7.08
C ARG A 175 6.94 -6.12 -8.09
N ARG A 176 7.22 -5.62 -9.29
CA ARG A 176 7.90 -6.39 -10.34
C ARG A 176 9.29 -6.82 -9.91
N LEU A 177 10.06 -5.95 -9.26
CA LEU A 177 11.38 -6.30 -8.73
C LEU A 177 11.29 -7.35 -7.61
N LYS A 178 10.25 -7.28 -6.77
CA LYS A 178 10.06 -8.22 -5.66
C LYS A 178 9.55 -9.60 -6.10
N THR A 179 8.59 -9.64 -7.02
CA THR A 179 7.87 -10.88 -7.35
C THR A 179 8.14 -11.41 -8.75
N GLY A 180 8.84 -10.64 -9.60
CA GLY A 180 9.02 -10.95 -11.02
C GLY A 180 7.76 -10.76 -11.88
N GLU A 181 6.61 -10.45 -11.28
CA GLU A 181 5.30 -10.43 -11.95
C GLU A 181 4.68 -9.04 -12.05
N PHE A 182 3.85 -8.84 -13.09
CA PHE A 182 3.01 -7.65 -13.23
C PHE A 182 1.55 -8.02 -13.03
N ASN A 183 0.79 -7.11 -12.43
CA ASN A 183 -0.62 -7.29 -12.15
C ASN A 183 -1.43 -6.16 -12.79
N ASP A 184 -2.22 -6.50 -13.81
CA ASP A 184 -3.10 -5.53 -14.51
C ASP A 184 -4.19 -4.94 -13.59
N ASN A 185 -4.55 -5.62 -12.51
CA ASN A 185 -5.55 -5.16 -11.53
C ASN A 185 -4.94 -4.32 -10.39
N TYR A 186 -3.64 -4.02 -10.44
CA TYR A 186 -2.96 -3.25 -9.40
C TYR A 186 -2.91 -1.75 -9.78
N PHE A 187 -4.05 -1.07 -9.65
CA PHE A 187 -4.23 0.35 -10.02
C PHE A 187 -4.58 1.28 -8.84
N THR A 188 -4.69 0.75 -7.62
CA THR A 188 -5.05 1.55 -6.44
C THR A 188 -3.98 2.59 -6.12
N PRO A 189 -4.31 3.89 -6.12
CA PRO A 189 -3.33 4.93 -5.84
C PRO A 189 -2.77 4.85 -4.41
N THR A 190 -1.44 4.89 -4.29
CA THR A 190 -0.72 4.93 -3.01
C THR A 190 -1.05 6.21 -2.24
N ARG A 191 -1.75 6.09 -1.10
CA ARG A 191 -2.13 7.21 -0.20
C ARG A 191 -1.18 7.40 0.99
N LYS A 192 -0.51 6.34 1.41
CA LYS A 192 0.53 6.30 2.47
C LYS A 192 1.83 5.80 1.84
N PHE A 193 2.98 6.28 2.31
CA PHE A 193 4.27 5.74 1.87
C PHE A 193 4.32 4.24 2.21
N ASN A 194 4.87 3.45 1.31
CA ASN A 194 5.10 2.02 1.53
C ASN A 194 6.61 1.76 1.61
N ILE A 195 7.02 0.81 2.42
CA ILE A 195 8.41 0.35 2.47
C ILE A 195 8.40 -1.10 2.06
N GLU A 196 8.99 -1.42 0.90
CA GLU A 196 9.17 -2.80 0.47
C GLU A 196 10.60 -3.26 0.63
N TYR A 197 10.75 -4.48 1.13
CA TYR A 197 12.05 -5.12 1.27
C TYR A 197 12.24 -6.09 0.10
N ILE A 198 13.33 -5.92 -0.63
CA ILE A 198 13.67 -6.73 -1.81
C ILE A 198 15.06 -7.31 -1.56
N PRO A 199 15.16 -8.64 -1.31
CA PRO A 199 16.45 -9.29 -1.18
C PRO A 199 17.15 -9.29 -2.54
N VAL A 200 18.43 -8.96 -2.53
CA VAL A 200 19.31 -9.05 -3.68
C VAL A 200 20.37 -10.10 -3.39
N GLU A 201 20.28 -11.20 -4.12
CA GLU A 201 21.18 -12.35 -4.01
C GLU A 201 22.64 -11.91 -3.93
N GLU A 202 23.32 -12.34 -2.84
CA GLU A 202 24.72 -12.09 -2.53
C GLU A 202 25.15 -10.61 -2.37
N LYS A 203 24.23 -9.64 -2.47
CA LYS A 203 24.52 -8.20 -2.37
C LYS A 203 23.84 -7.50 -1.20
N GLY A 204 22.74 -8.06 -0.71
CA GLY A 204 22.08 -7.66 0.52
C GLY A 204 20.62 -7.26 0.34
N LEU A 205 20.11 -6.35 1.18
CA LEU A 205 18.70 -6.00 1.24
C LEU A 205 18.42 -4.58 0.75
N PHE A 206 17.49 -4.43 -0.18
CA PHE A 206 16.94 -3.13 -0.55
C PHE A 206 15.70 -2.82 0.28
N ALA A 207 15.68 -1.67 0.93
CA ALA A 207 14.49 -1.08 1.54
C ALA A 207 13.98 0.05 0.66
N VAL A 208 12.98 -0.25 -0.17
CA VAL A 208 12.41 0.70 -1.14
C VAL A 208 11.28 1.48 -0.50
N TRP A 209 11.53 2.76 -0.26
CA TRP A 209 10.54 3.74 0.19
C TRP A 209 9.75 4.25 -1.01
N ASP A 210 8.63 3.60 -1.32
CA ASP A 210 7.71 3.97 -2.39
C ASP A 210 6.79 5.13 -1.94
N MET A 211 7.04 6.30 -2.51
CA MET A 211 6.35 7.52 -2.10
C MET A 211 5.04 7.76 -2.87
N PRO A 212 3.99 8.26 -2.21
CA PRO A 212 2.71 8.53 -2.87
C PRO A 212 2.85 9.64 -3.91
N GLY A 213 2.41 9.40 -5.15
CA GLY A 213 2.62 10.35 -6.26
C GLY A 213 1.62 11.49 -6.36
N GLN A 214 0.46 11.38 -5.70
CA GLN A 214 -0.64 12.35 -5.85
C GLN A 214 -0.27 13.69 -5.20
N LYS A 215 -0.66 14.78 -5.84
CA LYS A 215 -0.34 16.15 -5.43
C LYS A 215 -0.61 16.43 -3.94
N ALA A 216 -1.72 15.91 -3.40
CA ALA A 216 -2.11 16.07 -1.99
C ALA A 216 -1.11 15.48 -0.98
N PHE A 217 -0.26 14.54 -1.40
CA PHE A 217 0.66 13.82 -0.52
C PHE A 217 2.14 14.11 -0.77
N ARG A 218 2.50 14.88 -1.81
CA ARG A 218 3.90 15.18 -2.17
C ARG A 218 4.65 15.97 -1.11
N SER A 219 3.95 16.76 -0.29
CA SER A 219 4.53 17.45 0.86
C SER A 219 5.18 16.50 1.88
N LYS A 220 4.80 15.21 1.88
CA LYS A 220 5.35 14.18 2.76
C LYS A 220 6.64 13.56 2.21
N TRP A 221 7.00 13.76 0.94
CA TRP A 221 8.19 13.19 0.31
C TRP A 221 9.47 13.50 1.09
N LEU A 222 9.59 14.74 1.55
CA LEU A 222 10.78 15.22 2.26
C LEU A 222 11.07 14.45 3.56
N LYS A 223 10.05 13.84 4.19
CA LYS A 223 10.22 13.04 5.40
C LYS A 223 10.90 11.69 5.12
N GLY A 224 10.76 11.16 3.91
CA GLY A 224 11.33 9.86 3.52
C GLY A 224 12.80 9.92 3.09
N LEU A 225 13.32 11.13 2.84
CA LEU A 225 14.63 11.36 2.22
C LEU A 225 15.84 11.00 3.09
N GLN A 226 15.71 11.12 4.42
CA GLN A 226 16.84 10.98 5.35
C GLN A 226 17.52 9.61 5.19
N ASP A 227 18.85 9.61 5.20
CA ASP A 227 19.70 8.41 5.15
C ASP A 227 19.48 7.51 3.92
N SER A 228 18.99 8.07 2.81
CA SER A 228 18.84 7.31 1.56
C SER A 228 20.21 7.02 0.95
N ASN A 229 20.47 5.77 0.59
CA ASN A 229 21.70 5.40 -0.12
C ASN A 229 21.63 5.77 -1.60
N ILE A 230 20.43 5.72 -2.19
CA ILE A 230 20.19 6.08 -3.59
C ILE A 230 18.76 6.62 -3.77
N ILE A 231 18.59 7.49 -4.75
CA ILE A 231 17.31 8.02 -5.20
C ILE A 231 16.92 7.36 -6.52
N ILE A 232 15.68 6.93 -6.65
CA ILE A 232 15.06 6.58 -7.93
C ILE A 232 13.96 7.59 -8.25
N TYR A 233 14.10 8.27 -9.37
CA TYR A 233 13.09 9.17 -9.91
C TYR A 233 12.44 8.56 -11.15
N MET A 234 11.12 8.43 -11.14
CA MET A 234 10.40 7.72 -12.19
C MET A 234 9.50 8.66 -13.01
N ILE A 235 9.57 8.54 -14.34
CA ILE A 235 8.85 9.36 -15.33
C ILE A 235 7.96 8.45 -16.16
N ASP A 236 6.71 8.84 -16.42
CA ASP A 236 5.89 8.23 -17.48
C ASP A 236 6.25 8.87 -18.81
N VAL A 237 7.06 8.20 -19.64
CA VAL A 237 7.57 8.79 -20.88
C VAL A 237 6.50 8.96 -21.96
N ALA A 238 5.36 8.29 -21.83
CA ALA A 238 4.25 8.42 -22.77
C ALA A 238 3.32 9.60 -22.44
N ASN A 239 3.41 10.17 -21.23
CA ASN A 239 2.53 11.25 -20.77
C ASN A 239 3.22 12.62 -20.79
N GLN A 240 3.52 13.11 -21.99
CA GLN A 240 4.17 14.42 -22.21
C GLN A 240 3.42 15.59 -21.57
N ARG A 241 2.08 15.50 -21.45
CA ARG A 241 1.23 16.55 -20.85
C ARG A 241 1.58 16.83 -19.38
N ARG A 242 2.17 15.86 -18.68
CA ARG A 242 2.54 15.98 -17.26
C ARG A 242 4.04 16.21 -17.05
N PHE A 243 4.83 16.37 -18.10
CA PHE A 243 6.29 16.55 -17.96
C PHE A 243 6.65 17.81 -17.18
N GLU A 244 5.94 18.92 -17.39
CA GLU A 244 6.23 20.15 -16.64
C GLU A 244 5.95 19.99 -15.14
N GLU A 245 4.83 19.36 -14.79
CA GLU A 245 4.51 19.00 -13.40
C GLU A 245 5.61 18.12 -12.81
N SER A 246 5.97 17.05 -13.51
CA SER A 246 7.00 16.09 -13.09
C SER A 246 8.35 16.77 -12.88
N ARG A 247 8.77 17.63 -13.83
CA ARG A 247 10.03 18.38 -13.78
C ARG A 247 10.08 19.33 -12.58
N ASN A 248 8.98 20.03 -12.30
CA ASN A 248 8.92 20.95 -11.17
C ASN A 248 9.09 20.18 -9.86
N GLU A 249 8.42 19.03 -9.71
CA GLU A 249 8.55 18.19 -8.54
C GLU A 249 9.93 17.55 -8.40
N PHE A 250 10.55 17.12 -9.51
CA PHE A 250 11.92 16.64 -9.55
C PHE A 250 12.88 17.65 -8.93
N TRP A 251 12.86 18.91 -9.41
CA TRP A 251 13.75 19.95 -8.89
C TRP A 251 13.37 20.41 -7.48
N ASN A 252 12.09 20.38 -7.11
CA ASN A 252 11.65 20.68 -5.74
C ASN A 252 12.29 19.72 -4.71
N VAL A 253 12.46 18.45 -5.09
CA VAL A 253 13.12 17.44 -4.26
C VAL A 253 14.64 17.55 -4.37
N LEU A 254 15.18 17.64 -5.59
CA LEU A 254 16.62 17.60 -5.85
C LEU A 254 17.41 18.79 -5.32
N ASN A 255 16.76 19.96 -5.21
CA ASN A 255 17.38 21.17 -4.64
C ASN A 255 17.44 21.17 -3.10
N LYS A 256 17.04 20.09 -2.45
CA LYS A 256 17.13 19.93 -0.99
C LYS A 256 18.54 19.51 -0.59
N ASN A 257 19.09 20.20 0.40
CA ASN A 257 20.48 20.02 0.83
C ASN A 257 20.76 18.60 1.33
N GLU A 258 19.75 17.93 1.88
CA GLU A 258 19.80 16.57 2.37
C GLU A 258 20.15 15.54 1.28
N LEU A 259 20.05 15.91 0.00
CA LEU A 259 20.28 14.99 -1.13
C LEU A 259 21.55 15.26 -1.91
N ASN A 260 22.34 16.29 -1.56
CA ASN A 260 23.37 16.86 -2.44
C ASN A 260 24.34 15.83 -3.05
N ASP A 261 24.66 14.75 -2.32
CA ASP A 261 25.62 13.73 -2.74
C ASP A 261 25.01 12.33 -2.95
N ILE A 262 23.69 12.19 -2.83
CA ILE A 262 23.04 10.89 -3.00
C ILE A 262 22.90 10.57 -4.50
N PRO A 263 23.39 9.42 -4.98
CA PRO A 263 23.26 9.04 -6.38
C PRO A 263 21.81 8.97 -6.83
N LEU A 264 21.58 9.21 -8.12
CA LEU A 264 20.25 9.27 -8.72
C LEU A 264 20.14 8.32 -9.92
N LEU A 265 19.20 7.39 -9.86
CA LEU A 265 18.74 6.66 -11.03
C LEU A 265 17.44 7.29 -11.55
N ILE A 266 17.43 7.66 -12.83
CA ILE A 266 16.23 8.15 -13.51
C ILE A 266 15.64 7.00 -14.32
N VAL A 267 14.37 6.70 -14.11
CA VAL A 267 13.66 5.61 -14.78
C VAL A 267 12.54 6.17 -15.66
N GLY A 268 12.77 6.18 -16.97
CA GLY A 268 11.76 6.50 -17.98
C GLY A 268 10.88 5.29 -18.28
N ASN A 269 9.72 5.20 -17.65
CA ASN A 269 8.82 4.05 -17.73
C ASN A 269 7.69 4.21 -18.74
N LYS A 270 7.07 3.08 -19.10
CA LYS A 270 5.97 2.94 -20.07
C LYS A 270 6.40 3.14 -21.52
N THR A 271 7.61 2.71 -21.86
CA THR A 271 8.08 2.72 -23.25
C THR A 271 7.21 1.90 -24.20
N ASP A 272 6.46 0.93 -23.69
CA ASP A 272 5.48 0.15 -24.45
C ASP A 272 4.33 1.00 -25.03
N LEU A 273 4.08 2.17 -24.46
CA LEU A 273 3.05 3.11 -24.93
C LEU A 273 3.59 4.11 -25.96
N ILE A 274 4.91 4.20 -26.14
CA ILE A 274 5.53 5.01 -27.18
C ILE A 274 5.70 4.16 -28.43
N LYS A 275 5.34 4.71 -29.59
CA LYS A 275 5.54 4.04 -30.88
C LYS A 275 7.00 4.12 -31.30
N LEU A 276 7.81 3.19 -30.80
CA LEU A 276 9.20 3.03 -31.21
C LEU A 276 9.30 1.98 -32.33
N SER A 277 9.98 2.31 -33.43
CA SER A 277 10.20 1.35 -34.52
C SER A 277 11.32 0.38 -34.14
N LYS A 278 11.17 -0.89 -34.52
CA LYS A 278 12.20 -1.92 -34.25
C LYS A 278 13.50 -1.66 -35.04
N GLU A 279 13.38 -1.10 -36.23
CA GLU A 279 14.49 -0.87 -37.16
C GLU A 279 15.48 0.17 -36.63
N ASN A 280 15.00 1.24 -35.97
CA ASN A 280 15.82 2.32 -35.43
C ASN A 280 15.63 2.50 -33.91
N PHE A 281 15.37 1.40 -33.20
CA PHE A 281 15.01 1.45 -31.78
C PHE A 281 16.07 2.15 -30.92
N ALA A 282 17.36 1.80 -31.12
CA ALA A 282 18.46 2.38 -30.35
C ALA A 282 18.61 3.89 -30.57
N GLU A 283 18.53 4.33 -31.83
CA GLU A 283 18.59 5.76 -32.19
C GLU A 283 17.40 6.54 -31.61
N GLN A 284 16.19 5.97 -31.66
CA GLN A 284 15.00 6.62 -31.10
C GLN A 284 15.04 6.73 -29.58
N ILE A 285 15.54 5.70 -28.90
CA ILE A 285 15.75 5.73 -27.44
C ILE A 285 16.78 6.79 -27.07
N GLN A 286 17.90 6.87 -27.81
CA GLN A 286 18.91 7.89 -27.57
C GLN A 286 18.35 9.31 -27.78
N ASN A 287 17.63 9.56 -28.88
CA ASN A 287 17.01 10.85 -29.15
C ASN A 287 16.00 11.24 -28.05
N LEU A 288 15.21 10.27 -27.56
CA LEU A 288 14.28 10.48 -26.46
C LEU A 288 15.00 10.82 -25.16
N GLU A 289 16.14 10.17 -24.88
CA GLU A 289 16.97 10.48 -23.72
C GLU A 289 17.50 11.92 -23.78
N GLU A 290 17.98 12.36 -24.95
CA GLU A 290 18.48 13.71 -25.17
C GLU A 290 17.36 14.76 -25.03
N GLU A 291 16.17 14.48 -25.55
CA GLU A 291 14.98 15.33 -25.40
C GLU A 291 14.59 15.48 -23.93
N LEU A 292 14.46 14.37 -23.20
CA LEU A 292 14.11 14.37 -21.78
C LEU A 292 15.20 15.05 -20.94
N SER A 293 16.47 14.77 -21.21
CA SER A 293 17.61 15.38 -20.52
C SER A 293 17.61 16.89 -20.69
N THR A 294 17.30 17.38 -21.89
CA THR A 294 17.15 18.81 -22.18
C THR A 294 15.93 19.39 -21.48
N PHE A 295 14.75 18.77 -21.62
CA PHE A 295 13.50 19.25 -21.06
C PHE A 295 13.56 19.37 -19.54
N TYR A 296 14.04 18.32 -18.88
CA TYR A 296 14.17 18.26 -17.42
C TYR A 296 15.42 18.98 -16.91
N ASN A 297 16.33 19.42 -17.78
CA ASN A 297 17.60 20.06 -17.46
C ASN A 297 18.56 19.18 -16.63
N PHE A 298 18.59 17.87 -16.87
CA PHE A 298 19.44 16.96 -16.08
C PHE A 298 20.93 17.33 -16.14
N ASN A 299 21.37 17.96 -17.23
CA ASN A 299 22.71 18.51 -17.42
C ASN A 299 23.16 19.52 -16.33
N LYS A 300 22.23 20.09 -15.55
CA LYS A 300 22.56 20.95 -14.40
C LYS A 300 23.17 20.17 -13.23
N MET A 301 22.94 18.85 -13.14
CA MET A 301 23.44 17.99 -12.07
C MET A 301 24.91 17.60 -12.30
N LYS A 302 25.83 18.54 -12.09
CA LYS A 302 27.27 18.32 -12.36
C LYS A 302 28.02 17.57 -11.27
N LYS A 303 27.54 17.64 -10.02
CA LYS A 303 28.25 17.10 -8.84
C LYS A 303 27.71 15.76 -8.37
N ARG A 304 26.50 15.40 -8.82
CA ARG A 304 25.81 14.18 -8.41
C ARG A 304 26.05 13.09 -9.44
N LYS A 305 26.32 11.86 -8.99
CA LYS A 305 26.33 10.68 -9.86
C LYS A 305 24.90 10.35 -10.26
N TRP A 306 24.65 10.19 -11.55
CA TRP A 306 23.33 9.79 -12.02
C TRP A 306 23.41 8.95 -13.29
N ASN A 307 22.37 8.16 -13.51
CA ASN A 307 22.17 7.37 -14.72
C ASN A 307 20.71 7.45 -15.17
N PHE A 308 20.43 7.17 -16.44
CA PHE A 308 19.09 7.11 -17.01
C PHE A 308 18.84 5.70 -17.58
N LEU A 309 17.66 5.14 -17.30
CA LEU A 309 17.20 3.88 -17.88
C LEU A 309 15.77 4.01 -18.39
N PHE A 310 15.51 3.49 -19.58
CA PHE A 310 14.15 3.30 -20.07
C PHE A 310 13.63 1.91 -19.71
N THR A 311 12.37 1.82 -19.28
CA THR A 311 11.75 0.56 -18.88
C THR A 311 10.30 0.45 -19.38
N SER A 312 9.81 -0.78 -19.46
CA SER A 312 8.37 -1.03 -19.36
C SER A 312 8.14 -2.10 -18.31
N VAL A 313 7.62 -1.67 -17.17
CA VAL A 313 7.23 -2.57 -16.07
C VAL A 313 6.16 -3.58 -16.54
N LYS A 314 5.27 -3.16 -17.45
CA LYS A 314 4.22 -4.01 -18.01
C LYS A 314 4.78 -5.15 -18.85
N THR A 315 5.66 -4.85 -19.79
CA THR A 315 6.21 -5.85 -20.72
C THR A 315 7.50 -6.50 -20.22
N ASN A 316 7.97 -6.10 -19.03
CA ASN A 316 9.25 -6.50 -18.44
C ASN A 316 10.48 -6.03 -19.23
N PHE A 317 10.32 -5.02 -20.09
CA PHE A 317 11.43 -4.45 -20.84
C PHE A 317 12.42 -3.73 -19.91
N ASN A 318 13.68 -4.20 -19.90
CA ASN A 318 14.84 -3.60 -19.23
C ASN A 318 14.72 -3.47 -17.70
N ILE A 319 13.87 -4.29 -17.07
CA ILE A 319 13.68 -4.31 -15.62
C ILE A 319 14.85 -4.99 -14.90
N ASP A 320 15.43 -6.00 -15.52
CA ASP A 320 16.63 -6.71 -15.10
C ASP A 320 17.87 -5.80 -14.96
N SER A 321 17.93 -4.71 -15.74
CA SER A 321 19.01 -3.71 -15.67
C SER A 321 18.90 -2.74 -14.49
N VAL A 322 17.76 -2.66 -13.80
CA VAL A 322 17.53 -1.69 -12.72
C VAL A 322 18.43 -1.95 -11.52
N ILE A 323 18.51 -3.21 -11.07
CA ILE A 323 19.33 -3.59 -9.92
C ILE A 323 20.83 -3.39 -10.21
N PRO A 324 21.39 -3.86 -11.35
CA PRO A 324 22.76 -3.54 -11.74
C PRO A 324 23.06 -2.04 -11.74
N ALA A 325 22.20 -1.20 -12.34
CA ALA A 325 22.42 0.24 -12.39
C ALA A 325 22.41 0.92 -11.01
N ILE A 326 21.62 0.40 -10.07
CA ILE A 326 21.66 0.85 -8.67
C ILE A 326 23.05 0.56 -8.07
N PHE A 327 23.58 -0.65 -8.24
CA PHE A 327 24.89 -1.00 -7.69
C PHE A 327 26.04 -0.28 -8.38
N ASP A 328 25.96 -0.02 -9.68
CA ASP A 328 26.97 0.77 -10.40
C ASP A 328 27.06 2.19 -9.84
N LEU A 329 25.91 2.77 -9.48
CA LEU A 329 25.84 4.08 -8.82
C LEU A 329 26.33 4.08 -7.36
N LEU A 330 26.18 2.96 -6.64
CA LEU A 330 26.60 2.81 -5.24
C LEU A 330 28.08 2.45 -5.06
N SER A 331 28.70 1.80 -6.05
CA SER A 331 30.01 1.14 -5.94
C SER A 331 31.23 2.04 -6.19
N SER A 332 31.07 3.36 -6.25
CA SER A 332 32.16 4.28 -6.64
C SER A 332 32.34 5.48 -5.74
#